data_AF-A0A6I3ZUV8-F1
#
_entry.id   AF-A0A6I3ZUV8-F1
#
_cell.length_a   1.000
_cell.length_b   1.000
_cell.length_c   1.000
_cell.angle_alpha   90.00
_cell.angle_beta   90.00
_cell.angle_gamma   90.00
#
_symmetry.space_group_name_H-M   'P 1'
#
loop_
_entity.id
_entity.type
_entity.pdbx_description
1 polymer ?
#
loop_
_entity_poly.entity_id
_entity_poly.type
_entity_poly.pdbx_seq_one_letter_code
_entity_poly.pdbx_strand_id
1 'polypeptide(L)'
;MIAPDGDVITIEDAGAKGITSAHVSTEVNPVLATVQRSLRVQTMSAHECDVAGRQIRVRVLSGVDAGGFGVRAFDGHLNIVSGMLAIGDRRNPDRQLLVGPSGVIGVSVFVGNDIDAICFEESGASYPTSGPSEVTVLLHGNSWHTYTLRNTVARWRLDLSASSVFAVR
;
A
#
# COMPACT_ATOMS: atom_id res chain seq x y z
N MET A 1 -5.56 5.54 5.06
CA MET A 1 -5.47 6.79 4.27
C MET A 1 -4.00 7.15 4.20
N ILE A 2 -3.48 7.41 2.99
CA ILE A 2 -2.06 7.63 2.75
C ILE A 2 -1.92 8.85 1.82
N ALA A 3 -1.06 9.80 2.18
CA ALA A 3 -0.50 10.79 1.26
C ALA A 3 0.83 10.22 0.76
N PRO A 4 0.95 9.88 -0.53
CA PRO A 4 2.21 9.40 -1.08
C PRO A 4 3.12 10.58 -1.44
N ASP A 5 4.38 10.56 -0.98
CA ASP A 5 5.39 11.42 -1.55
C ASP A 5 5.73 10.91 -2.97
N GLY A 6 5.48 11.75 -3.98
CA GLY A 6 5.77 11.42 -5.38
C GLY A 6 4.75 10.49 -6.05
N ASP A 7 3.49 10.57 -5.61
CA ASP A 7 2.31 10.12 -6.36
C ASP A 7 2.25 8.59 -6.55
N VAL A 8 2.96 7.86 -5.69
CA VAL A 8 3.10 6.40 -5.78
C VAL A 8 2.87 5.74 -4.44
N ILE A 9 1.99 4.74 -4.44
CA ILE A 9 1.86 3.78 -3.35
C ILE A 9 2.70 2.55 -3.67
N THR A 10 3.56 2.15 -2.72
CA THR A 10 4.39 0.95 -2.86
C THR A 10 3.76 -0.21 -2.09
N ILE A 11 3.74 -1.40 -2.71
CA ILE A 11 3.34 -2.68 -2.10
C ILE A 11 4.54 -3.61 -2.20
N GLU A 12 5.21 -3.90 -1.10
CA GLU A 12 6.49 -4.64 -1.12
C GLU A 12 6.73 -5.48 0.12
N ASP A 13 7.65 -6.43 0.02
CA ASP A 13 8.25 -7.05 1.20
C ASP A 13 9.01 -5.99 2.01
N ALA A 14 8.68 -5.85 3.30
CA ALA A 14 9.26 -4.82 4.15
C ALA A 14 10.79 -4.99 4.36
N GLY A 15 11.29 -6.22 4.20
CA GLY A 15 12.72 -6.54 4.22
C GLY A 15 13.45 -6.31 2.89
N ALA A 16 12.73 -6.00 1.80
CA ALA A 16 13.34 -5.84 0.49
C ALA A 16 14.12 -4.51 0.39
N LYS A 17 15.41 -4.62 0.05
CA LYS A 17 16.31 -3.48 -0.23
C LYS A 17 16.27 -3.09 -1.72
N GLY A 18 15.11 -2.62 -2.21
CA GLY A 18 15.03 -1.95 -3.53
C GLY A 18 15.24 -2.85 -4.75
N ILE A 19 14.75 -4.09 -4.71
CA ILE A 19 14.92 -5.09 -5.78
C ILE A 19 13.65 -5.13 -6.64
N THR A 20 13.82 -5.11 -7.98
CA THR A 20 12.81 -5.30 -9.05
C THR A 20 11.37 -4.91 -8.68
N SER A 21 10.96 -3.72 -9.14
CA SER A 21 9.60 -3.21 -9.00
C SER A 21 8.83 -3.23 -10.32
N ALA A 22 7.59 -3.71 -10.32
CA ALA A 22 6.67 -3.47 -11.41
C ALA A 22 5.94 -2.14 -11.22
N HIS A 23 5.84 -1.36 -12.29
CA HIS A 23 4.93 -0.23 -12.36
C HIS A 23 3.52 -0.75 -12.64
N VAL A 24 2.57 -0.38 -11.80
CA VAL A 24 1.16 -0.77 -11.92
C VAL A 24 0.38 0.44 -12.42
N SER A 25 -0.19 0.28 -13.61
CA SER A 25 -1.08 1.25 -14.24
C SER A 25 -2.13 0.49 -15.05
N THR A 26 -3.31 1.08 -15.22
CA THR A 26 -4.37 0.54 -16.08
C THR A 26 -3.98 0.54 -17.57
N GLU A 27 -2.98 1.32 -17.96
CA GLU A 27 -2.54 1.45 -19.35
C GLU A 27 -1.42 0.48 -19.74
N VAL A 28 -0.64 0.03 -18.76
CA VAL A 28 0.55 -0.80 -18.98
C VAL A 28 0.30 -2.17 -18.39
N ASN A 29 0.13 -3.17 -19.27
CA ASN A 29 0.03 -4.56 -18.84
C ASN A 29 1.42 -5.00 -18.32
N PRO A 30 1.59 -5.24 -17.01
CA PRO A 30 2.87 -5.65 -16.46
C PRO A 30 3.28 -6.99 -17.10
N VAL A 31 4.55 -7.14 -17.46
CA VAL A 31 5.05 -8.39 -18.06
C VAL A 31 4.77 -9.56 -17.11
N LEU A 32 3.82 -10.41 -17.49
CA LEU A 32 3.18 -11.48 -16.70
C LEU A 32 4.12 -12.59 -16.20
N ALA A 33 5.41 -12.56 -16.52
CA ALA A 33 6.31 -13.69 -16.32
C ALA A 33 7.27 -13.57 -15.12
N THR A 34 7.36 -12.41 -14.45
CA THR A 34 8.35 -12.24 -13.36
C THR A 34 7.65 -12.09 -12.02
N VAL A 35 7.97 -12.98 -11.08
CA VAL A 35 7.60 -12.82 -9.67
C VAL A 35 8.19 -11.50 -9.18
N GLN A 36 7.31 -10.56 -8.81
CA GLN A 36 7.71 -9.23 -8.38
C GLN A 36 8.15 -9.26 -6.91
N ARG A 37 8.96 -8.30 -6.49
CA ARG A 37 9.27 -8.06 -5.06
C ARG A 37 8.66 -6.77 -4.53
N SER A 38 8.26 -5.90 -5.45
CA SER A 38 7.63 -4.62 -5.17
C SER A 38 6.69 -4.26 -6.32
N LEU A 39 5.55 -3.66 -5.99
CA LEU A 39 4.62 -3.03 -6.93
C LEU A 39 4.57 -1.55 -6.61
N ARG A 40 4.57 -0.71 -7.65
CA ARG A 40 4.44 0.75 -7.55
C ARG A 40 3.16 1.16 -8.27
N VAL A 41 2.15 1.56 -7.52
CA VAL A 41 0.86 2.00 -8.05
C VAL A 41 0.90 3.52 -8.14
N GLN A 42 0.77 4.07 -9.34
CA GLN A 42 0.63 5.51 -9.54
C GLN A 42 -0.76 5.96 -9.06
N THR A 43 -0.84 7.06 -8.33
CA THR A 43 -2.06 7.61 -7.71
C THR A 43 -2.10 9.12 -7.87
N MET A 44 -3.09 9.76 -7.25
CA MET A 44 -3.02 11.19 -6.96
C MET A 44 -1.73 11.56 -6.21
N SER A 45 -1.28 12.78 -6.44
CA SER A 45 -0.18 13.40 -5.72
C SER A 45 -0.57 13.86 -4.31
N ALA A 46 0.44 14.07 -3.45
CA ALA A 46 0.24 14.70 -2.15
C ALA A 46 -0.40 16.10 -2.29
N HIS A 47 0.02 16.88 -3.30
CA HIS A 47 -0.56 18.19 -3.57
C HIS A 47 -2.06 18.11 -3.91
N GLU A 48 -2.45 17.19 -4.79
CA GLU A 48 -3.85 16.97 -5.13
C GLU A 48 -4.66 16.47 -3.93
N CYS A 49 -4.06 15.65 -3.06
CA CYS A 49 -4.70 15.23 -1.81
C CYS A 49 -4.98 16.43 -0.88
N ASP A 50 -4.03 17.36 -0.79
CA ASP A 50 -4.16 18.56 0.03
C ASP A 50 -5.24 19.50 -0.52
N VAL A 51 -5.24 19.74 -1.83
CA VAL A 51 -6.24 20.61 -2.48
C VAL A 51 -7.64 19.99 -2.42
N ALA A 52 -7.77 18.67 -2.64
CA ALA A 52 -9.05 17.97 -2.53
C ALA A 52 -9.53 17.79 -1.09
N GLY A 53 -8.68 18.06 -0.08
CA GLY A 53 -8.96 17.75 1.32
C GLY A 53 -9.20 16.25 1.58
N ARG A 54 -8.67 15.39 0.71
CA ARG A 54 -8.92 13.94 0.70
C ARG A 54 -7.66 13.17 0.42
N GLN A 55 -7.43 12.15 1.22
CA GLN A 55 -6.26 11.27 1.13
C GLN A 55 -6.57 10.05 0.27
N ILE A 56 -5.55 9.37 -0.24
CA ILE A 56 -5.77 8.13 -0.99
C ILE A 56 -6.28 7.03 -0.05
N ARG A 57 -7.35 6.38 -0.48
CA ARG A 57 -7.96 5.27 0.23
C ARG A 57 -7.30 3.97 -0.20
N VAL A 58 -6.58 3.36 0.73
CA VAL A 58 -6.02 2.02 0.54
C VAL A 58 -6.84 1.00 1.33
N ARG A 59 -7.24 -0.08 0.66
CA ARG A 59 -7.90 -1.23 1.27
C ARG A 59 -7.09 -2.48 0.99
N VAL A 60 -6.97 -3.35 1.98
CA VAL A 60 -6.28 -4.63 1.86
C VAL A 60 -7.25 -5.72 2.28
N LEU A 61 -7.49 -6.65 1.37
CA LEU A 61 -8.46 -7.73 1.52
C LEU A 61 -7.75 -9.06 1.31
N SER A 62 -8.25 -10.11 1.95
CA SER A 62 -7.76 -11.49 1.78
C SER A 62 -8.92 -12.33 1.28
N GLY A 63 -8.73 -13.08 0.19
CA GLY A 63 -9.80 -13.91 -0.37
C GLY A 63 -9.65 -14.16 -1.86
N VAL A 64 -10.78 -14.51 -2.50
CA VAL A 64 -10.87 -14.86 -3.93
C VAL A 64 -11.92 -14.04 -4.68
N ASP A 65 -12.79 -13.32 -3.99
CA ASP A 65 -13.80 -12.46 -4.63
C ASP A 65 -13.19 -11.09 -4.95
N ALA A 66 -13.37 -10.64 -6.18
CA ALA A 66 -12.88 -9.37 -6.73
C ALA A 66 -14.02 -8.39 -7.07
N GLY A 67 -15.27 -8.73 -6.73
CA GLY A 67 -16.44 -7.94 -7.07
C GLY A 67 -16.42 -6.54 -6.44
N GLY A 68 -16.58 -5.50 -7.28
CA GLY A 68 -16.80 -4.13 -6.83
C GLY A 68 -15.56 -3.37 -6.35
N PHE A 69 -14.35 -3.82 -6.67
CA PHE A 69 -13.09 -3.18 -6.23
C PHE A 69 -12.52 -2.13 -7.19
N GLY A 70 -13.23 -1.82 -8.29
CA GLY A 70 -12.77 -0.92 -9.35
C GLY A 70 -12.14 -1.66 -10.52
N VAL A 71 -11.25 -0.99 -11.25
CA VAL A 71 -10.57 -1.52 -12.44
C VAL A 71 -9.32 -2.28 -12.01
N ARG A 72 -9.17 -3.53 -12.47
CA ARG A 72 -7.98 -4.34 -12.17
C ARG A 72 -6.77 -3.81 -12.94
N ALA A 73 -5.76 -3.31 -12.23
CA ALA A 73 -4.52 -2.77 -12.78
C ALA A 73 -3.33 -3.74 -12.69
N PHE A 74 -3.40 -4.73 -11.80
CA PHE A 74 -2.39 -5.79 -11.69
C PHE A 74 -3.04 -7.11 -11.30
N ASP A 75 -2.53 -8.21 -11.87
CA ASP A 75 -2.86 -9.57 -11.44
C ASP A 75 -1.62 -10.45 -11.62
N GLY A 76 -1.09 -10.97 -10.52
CA GLY A 76 0.18 -11.67 -10.57
C GLY A 76 0.68 -12.10 -9.21
N HIS A 77 2.01 -12.20 -9.08
CA HIS A 77 2.64 -12.77 -7.90
C HIS A 77 3.69 -11.85 -7.30
N LEU A 78 3.73 -11.82 -5.97
CA LEU A 78 4.68 -11.07 -5.16
C LEU A 78 5.46 -12.03 -4.27
N ASN A 79 6.79 -11.89 -4.20
CA ASN A 79 7.64 -12.67 -3.30
C ASN A 79 7.90 -11.92 -2.01
N ILE A 80 7.31 -12.40 -0.92
CA ILE A 80 7.41 -11.86 0.43
C ILE A 80 8.36 -12.75 1.24
N VAL A 81 9.65 -12.42 1.21
CA VAL A 81 10.68 -13.23 1.87
C VAL A 81 10.61 -13.10 3.39
N SER A 82 10.30 -11.91 3.90
CA SER A 82 10.29 -11.61 5.33
C SER A 82 9.03 -12.06 6.06
N GLY A 83 7.97 -12.43 5.33
CA GLY A 83 6.63 -12.61 5.88
C GLY A 83 5.94 -11.30 6.30
N MET A 84 6.50 -10.14 5.93
CA MET A 84 5.96 -8.82 6.25
C MET A 84 5.75 -8.00 4.97
N LEU A 85 4.49 -7.69 4.68
CA LEU A 85 4.08 -6.86 3.55
C LEU A 85 3.91 -5.40 4.01
N ALA A 86 4.59 -4.48 3.35
CA ALA A 86 4.47 -3.05 3.53
C ALA A 86 3.64 -2.43 2.40
N ILE A 87 2.67 -1.58 2.77
CA ILE A 87 1.81 -0.87 1.83
C ILE A 87 1.75 0.61 2.19
N GLY A 88 2.11 1.46 1.24
CA GLY A 88 2.12 2.91 1.39
C GLY A 88 3.35 3.54 0.77
N ASP A 89 3.61 4.78 1.15
CA ASP A 89 4.89 5.41 0.84
C ASP A 89 6.00 4.78 1.68
N ARG A 90 7.11 4.41 1.04
CA ARG A 90 8.28 3.85 1.70
C ARG A 90 8.89 4.80 2.72
N ARG A 91 8.80 6.11 2.50
CA ARG A 91 9.31 7.15 3.41
C ARG A 91 8.37 7.41 4.58
N ASN A 92 7.10 7.03 4.44
CA ASN A 92 6.12 7.19 5.50
C ASN A 92 6.29 6.08 6.56
N PRO A 93 6.68 6.43 7.80
CA PRO A 93 6.88 5.45 8.87
C PRO A 93 5.57 4.80 9.33
N ASP A 94 4.42 5.42 9.07
CA ASP A 94 3.09 4.92 9.43
C ASP A 94 2.44 4.12 8.30
N ARG A 95 3.23 3.69 7.31
CA ARG A 95 2.76 2.80 6.24
C ARG A 95 2.16 1.52 6.82
N GLN A 96 1.16 0.98 6.15
CA GLN A 96 0.46 -0.21 6.61
C GLN A 96 1.39 -1.42 6.52
N LEU A 97 1.42 -2.23 7.58
CA LEU A 97 2.22 -3.45 7.65
C LEU A 97 1.30 -4.65 7.90
N LEU A 98 1.45 -5.71 7.10
CA LEU A 98 0.70 -6.94 7.25
C LEU A 98 1.67 -8.09 7.48
N VAL A 99 1.36 -8.94 8.45
CA VAL A 99 2.14 -10.14 8.75
C VAL A 99 1.42 -11.33 8.13
N GLY A 100 2.17 -12.14 7.41
CA GLY A 100 1.63 -13.26 6.67
C GLY A 100 2.69 -14.33 6.38
N PRO A 101 2.34 -15.32 5.55
CA PRO A 101 3.28 -16.36 5.16
C PRO A 101 4.42 -15.77 4.33
N SER A 102 5.63 -16.30 4.52
CA SER A 102 6.76 -16.03 3.63
C SER A 102 6.63 -16.86 2.35
N GLY A 103 7.01 -16.29 1.22
CA GLY A 103 7.06 -16.97 -0.08
C GLY A 103 6.37 -16.17 -1.18
N VAL A 104 6.06 -16.87 -2.28
CA VAL A 104 5.36 -16.28 -3.42
C VAL A 104 3.86 -16.34 -3.19
N ILE A 105 3.20 -15.18 -3.22
CA ILE A 105 1.75 -15.05 -3.05
C ILE A 105 1.10 -14.51 -4.32
N GLY A 106 -0.13 -14.92 -4.58
CA GLY A 106 -0.99 -14.28 -5.58
C GLY A 106 -1.50 -12.94 -5.05
N VAL A 107 -1.47 -11.91 -5.89
CA VAL A 107 -1.97 -10.58 -5.57
C VAL A 107 -2.64 -9.96 -6.79
N SER A 108 -3.79 -9.34 -6.56
CA SER A 108 -4.45 -8.48 -7.54
C SER A 108 -4.55 -7.07 -6.99
N VAL A 109 -4.28 -6.07 -7.82
CA VAL A 109 -4.44 -4.65 -7.47
C VAL A 109 -5.53 -4.05 -8.34
N PHE A 110 -6.48 -3.40 -7.69
CA PHE A 110 -7.56 -2.66 -8.32
C PHE A 110 -7.44 -1.19 -7.98
N VAL A 111 -7.81 -0.35 -8.92
CA VAL A 111 -7.79 1.11 -8.78
C VAL A 111 -9.15 1.68 -9.10
N GLY A 112 -9.48 2.78 -8.43
CA GLY A 112 -10.74 3.50 -8.60
C GLY A 112 -10.55 5.00 -8.39
N ASN A 113 -11.55 5.76 -8.85
CA ASN A 113 -11.59 7.20 -8.71
C ASN A 113 -12.86 7.57 -7.94
N ASP A 114 -12.68 8.07 -6.73
CA ASP A 114 -13.71 8.78 -5.96
C ASP A 114 -13.62 10.30 -6.18
N ILE A 115 -12.55 10.74 -6.86
CA ILE A 115 -12.23 12.14 -7.18
C ILE A 115 -11.80 12.15 -8.64
N ASP A 116 -12.61 12.76 -9.50
CA ASP A 116 -12.34 12.80 -10.94
C ASP A 116 -11.58 14.07 -11.37
N ALA A 117 -11.69 15.15 -10.60
CA ALA A 117 -11.03 16.41 -10.88
C ALA A 117 -10.74 17.19 -9.59
N ILE A 118 -9.67 17.98 -9.63
CA ILE A 118 -9.36 18.99 -8.63
C ILE A 118 -10.03 20.29 -9.04
N CYS A 119 -10.86 20.84 -8.15
CA CYS A 119 -11.62 22.06 -8.38
C CYS A 119 -11.12 23.18 -7.45
N PHE A 120 -10.91 24.37 -8.03
CA PHE A 120 -10.57 25.57 -7.27
C PHE A 120 -11.81 26.46 -7.16
N GLU A 121 -12.44 26.49 -5.99
CA GLU A 121 -13.70 27.21 -5.79
C GLU A 121 -13.59 28.72 -6.10
N GLU A 122 -12.44 29.33 -5.81
CA GLU A 122 -12.23 30.77 -6.04
C GLU A 122 -12.13 31.16 -7.52
N SER A 123 -11.68 30.25 -8.40
CA SER A 123 -11.47 30.56 -9.82
C SER A 123 -12.43 29.85 -10.76
N GLY A 124 -13.18 28.86 -10.26
CA GLY A 124 -14.00 27.96 -11.08
C GLY A 124 -13.18 27.07 -12.03
N ALA A 125 -11.84 27.10 -11.92
CA ALA A 125 -10.95 26.26 -12.72
C ALA A 125 -10.90 24.84 -12.15
N SER A 126 -10.76 23.86 -13.04
CA SER A 126 -10.56 22.46 -12.67
C SER A 126 -9.55 21.78 -13.58
N TYR A 127 -8.84 20.80 -13.06
CA TYR A 127 -7.98 19.92 -13.84
C TYR A 127 -8.18 18.45 -13.41
N PRO A 128 -7.99 17.48 -14.32
CA PRO A 128 -8.13 16.05 -13.98
C PRO A 128 -7.03 15.59 -13.03
N THR A 129 -7.33 14.64 -12.15
CA THR A 129 -6.35 14.08 -11.22
C THR A 129 -5.25 13.30 -11.95
N SER A 130 -4.02 13.32 -11.43
CA SER A 130 -2.87 12.61 -12.00
C SER A 130 -2.99 11.08 -11.99
N GLY A 131 -3.88 10.55 -11.16
CA GLY A 131 -4.08 9.11 -11.00
C GLY A 131 -5.22 8.78 -10.04
N PRO A 132 -5.39 7.50 -9.70
CA PRO A 132 -6.48 7.05 -8.85
C PRO A 132 -6.41 7.55 -7.41
N SER A 133 -7.59 7.71 -6.81
CA SER A 133 -7.80 8.07 -5.39
C SER A 133 -8.12 6.86 -4.50
N GLU A 134 -8.44 5.72 -5.10
CA GLU A 134 -8.65 4.44 -4.40
C GLU A 134 -7.72 3.35 -4.93
N VAL A 135 -7.13 2.60 -4.01
CA VAL A 135 -6.33 1.41 -4.29
C VAL A 135 -6.80 0.25 -3.42
N THR A 136 -7.21 -0.85 -4.05
CA THR A 136 -7.58 -2.09 -3.35
C THR A 136 -6.58 -3.18 -3.69
N VAL A 137 -5.97 -3.76 -2.66
CA VAL A 137 -5.03 -4.89 -2.76
C VAL A 137 -5.74 -6.15 -2.28
N LEU A 138 -5.92 -7.12 -3.17
CA LEU A 138 -6.46 -8.43 -2.86
C LEU A 138 -5.31 -9.44 -2.75
N LEU A 139 -5.10 -9.96 -1.55
CA LEU A 139 -4.15 -11.03 -1.27
C LEU A 139 -4.86 -12.38 -1.44
N HIS A 140 -4.35 -13.21 -2.34
CA HIS A 140 -4.94 -14.52 -2.61
C HIS A 140 -4.55 -15.48 -1.48
N GLY A 141 -5.54 -15.99 -0.77
CA GLY A 141 -5.36 -16.84 0.42
C GLY A 141 -6.04 -16.25 1.66
N ASN A 142 -5.94 -16.95 2.80
CA ASN A 142 -6.66 -16.63 4.05
C ASN A 142 -5.74 -16.49 5.27
N SER A 143 -4.42 -16.39 5.08
CA SER A 143 -3.42 -16.47 6.16
C SER A 143 -2.85 -15.11 6.61
N TRP A 144 -3.42 -14.00 6.15
CA TRP A 144 -2.88 -12.66 6.38
C TRP A 144 -3.50 -11.97 7.60
N HIS A 145 -2.64 -11.40 8.45
CA HIS A 145 -3.04 -10.68 9.65
C HIS A 145 -2.59 -9.22 9.55
N THR A 146 -3.55 -8.30 9.65
CA THR A 146 -3.28 -6.86 9.57
C THR A 146 -2.80 -6.34 10.92
N TYR A 147 -1.67 -5.63 10.94
CA TYR A 147 -1.21 -4.89 12.10
C TYR A 147 -1.06 -3.41 11.73
N THR A 148 -1.79 -2.53 12.39
CA THR A 148 -1.47 -1.11 12.33
C THR A 148 -0.32 -0.87 13.29
N LEU A 149 0.92 -0.86 12.78
CA LEU A 149 2.05 -0.40 13.58
C LEU A 149 1.90 1.12 13.75
N ARG A 150 1.25 1.55 14.84
CA ARG A 150 1.40 2.91 15.33
C ARG A 150 2.84 3.05 15.76
N ASN A 151 3.63 3.80 15.00
CA ASN A 151 5.03 4.00 15.31
C ASN A 151 5.14 4.71 16.67
N THR A 152 5.31 3.94 17.75
CA THR A 152 5.43 4.47 19.11
C THR A 152 6.90 4.84 19.32
N VAL A 153 7.43 5.75 18.48
CA VAL A 153 8.78 6.32 18.66
C VAL A 153 8.74 7.46 19.70
N ALA A 154 7.59 7.70 20.31
CA ALA A 154 7.55 8.37 21.60
C ALA A 154 7.85 7.36 22.71
N ARG A 155 9.13 7.34 23.13
CA ARG A 155 9.60 6.90 24.47
C ARG A 155 10.00 5.42 24.63
N TRP A 156 11.03 5.00 23.90
CA TRP A 156 12.04 4.10 24.50
C TRP A 156 13.25 4.93 24.92
N ARG A 157 13.10 5.68 26.02
CA ARG A 157 14.27 5.93 26.87
C ARG A 157 14.59 4.58 27.49
N LEU A 158 15.75 4.05 27.13
CA LEU A 158 16.38 2.92 27.77
C LEU A 158 16.62 3.28 29.24
N ASP A 159 15.66 2.99 30.11
CA ASP A 159 15.98 2.75 31.51
C ASP A 159 16.36 1.28 31.63
N LEU A 160 17.67 1.04 31.51
CA LEU A 160 18.32 -0.20 31.93
C LEU A 160 18.19 -0.33 33.45
N SER A 161 17.03 -0.77 33.93
CA SER A 161 16.87 -1.39 35.24
C SER A 161 15.43 -1.90 35.39
N ALA A 162 15.21 -3.18 35.12
CA ALA A 162 14.40 -4.07 35.96
C ALA A 162 14.26 -5.42 35.26
N SER A 163 14.90 -6.43 35.85
CA SER A 163 14.61 -7.83 35.63
C SER A 163 13.12 -8.11 35.86
N SER A 164 12.48 -8.90 35.01
CA SER A 164 11.28 -9.68 35.36
C SER A 164 11.03 -10.78 34.34
N VAL A 165 11.23 -12.01 34.84
CA VAL A 165 10.82 -13.30 34.30
C VAL A 165 9.30 -13.35 34.15
N PHE A 166 8.76 -13.90 33.07
CA PHE A 166 7.48 -14.63 33.12
C PHE A 166 7.47 -15.79 32.12
N ALA A 167 7.47 -16.99 32.69
CA ALA A 167 7.03 -18.24 32.09
C ALA A 167 5.51 -18.38 32.24
N VAL A 168 4.83 -19.04 31.30
CA VAL A 168 3.64 -19.91 31.50
C VAL A 168 3.54 -20.77 30.22
N ARG A 169 3.79 -22.09 30.22
CA ARG A 169 2.95 -23.24 30.64
C ARG A 169 1.73 -23.50 29.75
#